data_AF-A0A953DNN3-F1
#
_entry.id   AF-A0A953DNN3-F1
#
_cell.length_a   1.000
_cell.length_b   1.000
_cell.length_c   1.000
_cell.angle_alpha   90.00
_cell.angle_beta   90.00
_cell.angle_gamma   90.00
#
_symmetry.space_group_name_H-M   'P 1'
#
loop_
_entity.id
_entity.type
_entity.pdbx_description
1 polymer ?
#
loop_
_entity_poly.entity_id
_entity_poly.type
_entity_poly.pdbx_seq_one_letter_code
_entity_poly.pdbx_strand_id
1 'polypeptide(L)'
;MVARALVVGAAVGLIAAIACGPTQSARCLPSNCNGCCDAKTGVCRDGRSTAACGELGATCADCTLTGQLCIDGACRGDTGGEDFDAGVDAGTDAGSTACGPSTCTGCCGSDGECKPGLAPAACGANGGVCTECPSGMVCVNGSCQNPCTGCHDAVGNCQPGTSVSACGANNSLCVACQQDQICDNGICKNTTCSATNCPNGCCNGTTCVTSTSDQRCGTGGQVCMACASGQTCQSGVCTGGSTGDGGFPGLDGGFPGLDGGFPGLCSNCTSGCCNLFGPNGPECVPYADQNIALCGTGGAFCAPCDIFSGQLNCTMGVCK
;
A
#
# COMPACT_ATOMS: atom_id res chain seq x y z
N MET A 1 -91.19 21.80 -59.01
CA MET A 1 -91.18 20.47 -59.62
C MET A 1 -89.73 20.13 -59.97
N VAL A 2 -89.08 19.35 -59.10
CA VAL A 2 -88.52 18.00 -59.37
C VAL A 2 -87.19 18.01 -60.15
N ALA A 3 -86.13 17.83 -59.35
CA ALA A 3 -84.96 16.95 -59.52
C ALA A 3 -84.11 16.98 -60.80
N ARG A 4 -82.79 17.00 -60.58
CA ARG A 4 -81.71 16.12 -61.12
C ARG A 4 -80.40 16.91 -61.17
N ALA A 5 -79.21 16.39 -60.90
CA ALA A 5 -78.73 15.15 -60.32
C ALA A 5 -77.28 15.44 -59.90
N LEU A 6 -76.84 14.78 -58.84
CA LEU A 6 -75.53 14.91 -58.22
C LEU A 6 -74.50 14.10 -59.03
N VAL A 7 -73.48 14.75 -59.60
CA VAL A 7 -72.26 14.09 -60.11
C VAL A 7 -71.07 14.97 -59.73
N VAL A 8 -70.44 14.65 -58.59
CA VAL A 8 -69.13 15.18 -58.22
C VAL A 8 -68.10 14.32 -58.93
N GLY A 9 -67.54 14.84 -60.03
CA GLY A 9 -66.43 14.22 -60.75
C GLY A 9 -65.13 14.38 -59.96
N ALA A 10 -64.61 13.26 -59.46
CA ALA A 10 -63.26 13.16 -58.90
C ALA A 10 -62.23 13.22 -60.04
N ALA A 11 -61.74 14.42 -60.36
CA ALA A 11 -60.52 14.59 -61.14
C ALA A 11 -59.32 14.48 -60.19
N VAL A 12 -58.77 13.27 -60.07
CA VAL A 12 -57.49 13.00 -59.41
C VAL A 12 -56.41 13.68 -60.25
N GLY A 13 -56.00 14.87 -59.79
CA GLY A 13 -54.83 15.56 -60.31
C GLY A 13 -53.58 14.74 -60.03
N LEU A 14 -52.97 14.25 -61.11
CA LEU A 14 -51.67 13.60 -61.11
C LEU A 14 -50.58 14.65 -60.84
N ILE A 15 -50.47 15.08 -59.59
CA ILE A 15 -49.28 15.78 -59.11
C ILE A 15 -48.24 14.69 -58.89
N ALA A 16 -47.27 14.63 -59.79
CA ALA A 16 -46.08 13.80 -59.66
C ALA A 16 -45.36 14.17 -58.35
N ALA A 17 -45.67 13.44 -57.28
CA ALA A 17 -44.79 13.34 -56.14
C ALA A 17 -43.48 12.78 -56.67
N ILE A 18 -42.42 13.60 -56.60
CA ILE A 18 -41.05 13.11 -56.63
C ILE A 18 -40.94 12.24 -55.38
N ALA A 19 -41.29 10.98 -55.55
CA ALA A 19 -41.06 9.94 -54.58
C ALA A 19 -39.54 9.86 -54.44
N CYS A 20 -39.03 10.35 -53.31
CA CYS A 20 -37.76 9.92 -52.79
C CYS A 20 -37.87 8.39 -52.69
N GLY A 21 -37.25 7.67 -53.63
CA GLY A 21 -37.28 6.21 -53.66
C GLY A 21 -36.76 5.64 -52.34
N PRO A 22 -37.15 4.42 -51.97
CA PRO A 22 -36.68 3.80 -50.74
C PRO A 22 -35.15 3.72 -50.81
N THR A 23 -34.49 4.39 -49.86
CA THR A 23 -33.10 4.18 -49.43
C THR A 23 -32.18 3.63 -50.52
N GLN A 24 -31.41 4.52 -51.18
CA GLN A 24 -30.14 4.10 -51.76
C GLN A 24 -29.40 3.35 -50.67
N SER A 25 -29.26 2.03 -50.81
CA SER A 25 -28.33 1.24 -50.01
C SER A 25 -27.04 2.04 -49.99
N ALA A 26 -26.59 2.46 -48.79
CA ALA A 26 -25.39 3.23 -48.63
C ALA A 26 -24.25 2.45 -49.30
N ARG A 27 -23.96 2.80 -50.56
CA ARG A 27 -22.88 2.17 -51.31
C ARG A 27 -21.63 2.43 -50.50
N CYS A 28 -20.78 1.43 -50.36
CA CYS A 28 -19.56 1.67 -49.62
C CYS A 28 -18.73 2.76 -50.34
N LEU A 29 -18.29 3.72 -49.55
CA LEU A 29 -17.54 4.91 -49.90
C LEU A 29 -16.26 4.89 -49.08
N PRO A 30 -15.17 5.54 -49.56
CA PRO A 30 -13.96 5.74 -48.76
C PRO A 30 -14.21 6.39 -47.39
N SER A 31 -15.31 7.13 -47.25
CA SER A 31 -15.71 7.81 -46.01
C SER A 31 -16.49 6.95 -45.02
N ASN A 32 -16.97 5.77 -45.41
CA ASN A 32 -17.79 4.91 -44.55
C ASN A 32 -17.34 3.43 -44.51
N CYS A 33 -16.23 3.11 -45.17
CA CYS A 33 -15.66 1.76 -45.22
C CYS A 33 -14.16 1.81 -44.94
N ASN A 34 -13.73 1.22 -43.83
CA ASN A 34 -12.32 1.16 -43.46
C ASN A 34 -11.57 0.05 -44.23
N GLY A 35 -12.29 -0.96 -44.74
CA GLY A 35 -11.74 -2.03 -45.57
C GLY A 35 -11.97 -1.78 -47.06
N CYS A 36 -12.41 -2.80 -47.79
CA CYS A 36 -12.61 -2.74 -49.24
C CYS A 36 -14.08 -2.84 -49.65
N CYS A 37 -14.39 -2.33 -50.84
CA CYS A 37 -15.72 -2.32 -51.43
C CYS A 37 -15.92 -3.47 -52.41
N ASP A 38 -16.91 -4.30 -52.15
CA ASP A 38 -17.34 -5.32 -53.11
C ASP A 38 -18.00 -4.64 -54.32
N ALA A 39 -17.34 -4.69 -55.47
CA ALA A 39 -17.77 -3.95 -56.66
C ALA A 39 -19.15 -4.42 -57.21
N LYS A 40 -19.61 -5.62 -56.84
CA LYS A 40 -20.87 -6.20 -57.34
C LYS A 40 -22.04 -5.88 -56.42
N THR A 41 -21.81 -5.95 -55.12
CA THR A 41 -22.86 -5.80 -54.10
C THR A 41 -22.85 -4.42 -53.43
N GLY A 42 -21.75 -3.66 -53.55
CA GLY A 42 -21.57 -2.36 -52.90
C GLY A 42 -21.38 -2.46 -51.39
N VAL A 43 -21.13 -3.66 -50.86
CA VAL A 43 -20.97 -3.95 -49.42
C VAL A 43 -19.52 -3.71 -49.00
N CYS A 44 -19.33 -3.05 -47.85
CA CYS A 44 -18.02 -2.92 -47.21
C CYS A 44 -17.60 -4.25 -46.59
N ARG A 45 -16.45 -4.77 -47.00
CA ARG A 45 -15.77 -5.89 -46.37
C ARG A 45 -14.64 -5.37 -45.51
N ASP A 46 -14.19 -6.17 -44.55
CA ASP A 46 -13.12 -5.82 -43.61
C ASP A 46 -11.78 -5.49 -44.28
N GLY A 47 -11.58 -5.95 -45.53
CA GLY A 47 -10.42 -5.61 -46.35
C GLY A 47 -9.16 -6.43 -46.03
N ARG A 48 -9.27 -7.42 -45.15
CA ARG A 48 -8.14 -8.22 -44.62
C ARG A 48 -8.06 -9.62 -45.21
N SER A 49 -9.12 -10.09 -45.87
CA SER A 49 -9.15 -11.42 -46.47
C SER A 49 -8.41 -11.46 -47.81
N THR A 50 -7.76 -12.58 -48.11
CA THR A 50 -7.09 -12.81 -49.39
C THR A 50 -8.04 -12.75 -50.59
N ALA A 51 -9.33 -13.06 -50.42
CA ALA A 51 -10.37 -12.96 -51.45
C ALA A 51 -11.05 -11.59 -51.54
N ALA A 52 -10.78 -10.68 -50.59
CA ALA A 52 -11.32 -9.32 -50.57
C ALA A 52 -10.37 -8.40 -49.79
N CYS A 53 -9.25 -8.09 -50.43
CA CYS A 53 -8.16 -7.28 -49.90
C CYS A 53 -8.31 -5.81 -50.33
N GLY A 54 -8.11 -4.88 -49.40
CA GLY A 54 -8.11 -3.44 -49.69
C GLY A 54 -8.49 -2.59 -48.49
N GLU A 55 -8.12 -1.32 -48.51
CA GLU A 55 -8.41 -0.38 -47.43
C GLU A 55 -9.06 0.90 -47.96
N LEU A 56 -9.63 1.70 -47.04
CA LEU A 56 -10.17 3.04 -47.33
C LEU A 56 -11.25 3.03 -48.43
N GLY A 57 -12.07 1.99 -48.46
CA GLY A 57 -13.17 1.83 -49.42
C GLY A 57 -12.70 1.60 -50.87
N ALA A 58 -11.43 1.24 -51.09
CA ALA A 58 -10.95 0.82 -52.39
C ALA A 58 -11.68 -0.45 -52.87
N THR A 59 -11.73 -0.71 -54.18
CA THR A 59 -12.33 -1.95 -54.70
C THR A 59 -11.59 -3.18 -54.20
N CYS A 60 -12.32 -4.17 -53.67
CA CYS A 60 -11.72 -5.40 -53.18
C CYS A 60 -10.93 -6.13 -54.27
N ALA A 61 -9.67 -6.44 -53.98
CA ALA A 61 -8.81 -7.29 -54.79
C ALA A 61 -8.85 -8.74 -54.29
N ASP A 62 -8.76 -9.69 -55.22
CA ASP A 62 -8.64 -11.12 -54.91
C ASP A 62 -7.19 -11.55 -55.13
N CYS A 63 -6.43 -11.60 -54.03
CA CYS A 63 -5.03 -11.98 -54.02
C CYS A 63 -4.82 -13.49 -54.23
N THR A 64 -5.89 -14.30 -54.14
CA THR A 64 -5.80 -15.75 -54.36
C THR A 64 -5.50 -16.10 -55.82
N LEU A 65 -5.96 -15.26 -56.76
CA LEU A 65 -5.68 -15.41 -58.19
C LEU A 65 -4.19 -15.28 -58.52
N THR A 66 -3.45 -14.56 -57.69
CA THR A 66 -2.02 -14.31 -57.84
C THR A 66 -1.16 -15.10 -56.84
N GLY A 67 -1.77 -15.93 -55.98
CA GLY A 67 -1.07 -16.65 -54.91
C GLY A 67 -0.37 -15.72 -53.92
N GLN A 68 -0.97 -14.57 -53.60
CA GLN A 68 -0.41 -13.55 -52.71
C GLN A 68 -1.26 -13.41 -51.44
N LEU A 69 -0.66 -12.88 -50.37
CA LEU A 69 -1.35 -12.56 -49.13
C LEU A 69 -1.83 -11.11 -49.13
N CYS A 70 -2.91 -10.84 -48.37
CA CYS A 70 -3.36 -9.47 -48.12
C CYS A 70 -2.57 -8.87 -46.95
N ILE A 71 -1.67 -7.93 -47.25
CA ILE A 71 -0.82 -7.28 -46.25
C ILE A 71 -0.99 -5.76 -46.40
N ASP A 72 -1.48 -5.10 -45.34
CA ASP A 72 -1.79 -3.66 -45.30
C ASP A 72 -2.69 -3.20 -46.48
N GLY A 73 -3.77 -3.95 -46.75
CA GLY A 73 -4.70 -3.62 -47.82
C GLY A 73 -4.16 -3.79 -49.24
N ALA A 74 -3.04 -4.49 -49.43
CA ALA A 74 -2.47 -4.77 -50.74
C ALA A 74 -2.08 -6.25 -50.89
N CYS A 75 -2.26 -6.80 -52.09
CA CYS A 75 -1.72 -8.11 -52.43
C CYS A 75 -0.19 -8.02 -52.52
N ARG A 76 0.51 -8.74 -51.64
CA ARG A 76 1.97 -8.82 -51.62
C ARG A 76 2.40 -10.29 -51.62
N GLY A 77 3.44 -10.58 -52.40
CA GLY A 77 4.08 -11.89 -52.37
C GLY A 77 4.94 -12.05 -51.12
N ASP A 78 4.88 -13.25 -50.56
CA ASP A 78 5.65 -13.72 -49.41
C ASP A 78 7.14 -13.50 -49.71
N THR A 79 7.72 -12.45 -49.14
CA THR A 79 9.13 -12.06 -49.36
C THR A 79 9.93 -12.26 -48.08
N GLY A 80 9.93 -13.49 -47.58
CA GLY A 80 10.83 -13.97 -46.52
C GLY A 80 10.10 -14.90 -45.53
N GLY A 81 10.57 -16.10 -45.23
CA GLY A 81 11.77 -16.81 -45.64
C GLY A 81 11.56 -18.30 -45.36
N GLU A 82 12.43 -19.09 -45.98
CA GLU A 82 12.49 -20.55 -45.90
C GLU A 82 12.45 -21.11 -44.48
N ASP A 83 11.40 -21.87 -44.16
CA ASP A 83 11.51 -23.10 -43.38
C ASP A 83 10.50 -24.12 -43.93
N PHE A 84 11.07 -25.11 -44.61
CA PHE A 84 10.38 -26.21 -45.27
C PHE A 84 10.13 -27.31 -44.23
N ASP A 85 9.15 -27.12 -43.35
CA ASP A 85 8.54 -28.23 -42.62
C ASP A 85 7.08 -28.37 -43.05
N ALA A 86 6.90 -29.28 -44.00
CA ALA A 86 5.60 -29.73 -44.45
C ALA A 86 4.90 -30.51 -43.32
N GLY A 87 3.80 -29.95 -42.82
CA GLY A 87 2.72 -30.72 -42.21
C GLY A 87 2.25 -30.18 -40.88
N VAL A 88 1.22 -29.32 -40.88
CA VAL A 88 -0.15 -29.64 -40.45
C VAL A 88 -1.06 -28.48 -40.90
N ASP A 89 -2.21 -28.83 -41.45
CA ASP A 89 -3.30 -27.92 -41.82
C ASP A 89 -3.56 -26.81 -40.79
N ALA A 90 -3.62 -25.56 -41.24
CA ALA A 90 -4.56 -24.56 -40.72
C ALA A 90 -4.52 -23.29 -41.58
N GLY A 91 -5.49 -23.14 -42.47
CA GLY A 91 -5.99 -21.81 -42.75
C GLY A 91 -6.59 -21.25 -41.47
N THR A 92 -5.99 -20.21 -40.90
CA THR A 92 -6.57 -19.43 -39.79
C THR A 92 -6.41 -17.94 -40.06
N ASP A 93 -7.25 -17.41 -40.95
CA ASP A 93 -7.70 -16.03 -40.81
C ASP A 93 -9.03 -16.04 -40.04
N ALA A 94 -8.93 -16.01 -38.71
CA ALA A 94 -9.98 -15.51 -37.83
C ALA A 94 -9.32 -15.07 -36.52
N GLY A 95 -9.43 -13.76 -36.22
CA GLY A 95 -9.02 -13.04 -35.01
C GLY A 95 -8.28 -13.83 -33.93
N SER A 96 -7.05 -13.40 -33.62
CA SER A 96 -6.17 -13.89 -32.57
C SER A 96 -6.90 -14.21 -31.24
N THR A 97 -7.46 -15.40 -31.20
CA THR A 97 -7.79 -16.19 -30.00
C THR A 97 -6.62 -17.13 -29.70
N ALA A 98 -5.56 -17.08 -30.53
CA ALA A 98 -4.28 -17.71 -30.24
C ALA A 98 -3.64 -16.97 -29.07
N CYS A 99 -3.54 -17.67 -27.94
CA CYS A 99 -2.69 -17.25 -26.85
C CYS A 99 -1.24 -17.18 -27.35
N GLY A 100 -0.60 -16.03 -27.11
CA GLY A 100 0.78 -15.77 -27.47
C GLY A 100 1.32 -14.52 -26.76
N PRO A 101 2.58 -14.14 -27.01
CA PRO A 101 3.26 -13.07 -26.28
C PRO A 101 2.58 -11.69 -26.35
N SER A 102 1.81 -11.44 -27.42
CA SER A 102 1.07 -10.20 -27.63
C SER A 102 -0.33 -10.20 -26.99
N THR A 103 -0.86 -11.36 -26.61
CA THR A 103 -2.24 -11.55 -26.14
C THR A 103 -2.33 -12.09 -24.72
N CYS A 104 -1.22 -12.58 -24.16
CA CYS A 104 -1.18 -13.19 -22.83
C CYS A 104 0.06 -12.78 -22.05
N THR A 105 -0.13 -12.16 -20.88
CA THR A 105 0.98 -11.84 -19.95
C THR A 105 1.45 -13.09 -19.18
N GLY A 106 0.58 -14.09 -19.01
CA GLY A 106 0.87 -15.37 -18.38
C GLY A 106 1.41 -16.41 -19.37
N CYS A 107 0.85 -17.61 -19.38
CA CYS A 107 1.26 -18.68 -20.30
C CYS A 107 0.07 -19.28 -21.06
N CYS A 108 0.36 -19.94 -22.17
CA CYS A 108 -0.61 -20.55 -23.05
C CYS A 108 -0.75 -22.03 -22.77
N GLY A 109 -1.97 -22.45 -22.40
CA GLY A 109 -2.31 -23.86 -22.26
C GLY A 109 -2.36 -24.56 -23.62
N SER A 110 -2.38 -25.90 -23.59
CA SER A 110 -2.55 -26.74 -24.78
C SER A 110 -3.93 -26.58 -25.45
N ASP A 111 -4.89 -26.01 -24.71
CA ASP A 111 -6.22 -25.59 -25.17
C ASP A 111 -6.19 -24.23 -25.91
N GLY A 112 -5.03 -23.57 -25.98
CA GLY A 112 -4.87 -22.23 -26.56
C GLY A 112 -5.36 -21.12 -25.63
N GLU A 113 -5.74 -21.42 -24.38
CA GLU A 113 -6.19 -20.42 -23.42
C GLU A 113 -5.02 -19.77 -22.67
N CYS A 114 -5.12 -18.45 -22.43
CA CYS A 114 -4.19 -17.73 -21.57
C CYS A 114 -4.48 -18.04 -20.09
N LYS A 115 -3.56 -18.73 -19.43
CA LYS A 115 -3.59 -18.95 -17.98
C LYS A 115 -2.74 -17.88 -17.28
N PRO A 116 -3.03 -17.55 -16.00
CA PRO A 116 -2.26 -16.56 -15.25
C PRO A 116 -0.76 -16.85 -15.11
N GLY A 117 -0.33 -18.11 -15.29
CA GLY A 117 1.09 -18.45 -15.23
C GLY A 117 1.68 -18.53 -13.81
N LEU A 118 0.83 -18.67 -12.79
CA LEU A 118 1.23 -18.69 -11.37
C LEU A 118 1.02 -20.05 -10.70
N ALA A 119 0.37 -21.00 -11.38
CA ALA A 119 0.08 -22.30 -10.81
C ALA A 119 1.24 -23.28 -11.11
N PRO A 120 1.62 -24.18 -10.18
CA PRO A 120 2.63 -25.20 -10.46
C PRO A 120 2.28 -26.09 -11.65
N ALA A 121 0.98 -26.35 -11.90
CA ALA A 121 0.52 -27.15 -13.04
C ALA A 121 0.42 -26.37 -14.37
N ALA A 122 0.61 -25.04 -14.34
CA ALA A 122 0.51 -24.17 -15.52
C ALA A 122 1.41 -22.94 -15.31
N CYS A 123 2.72 -23.18 -15.25
CA CYS A 123 3.73 -22.18 -14.97
C CYS A 123 4.33 -21.62 -16.27
N GLY A 124 4.44 -20.29 -16.34
CA GLY A 124 5.03 -19.59 -17.48
C GLY A 124 4.67 -18.11 -17.49
N ALA A 125 5.32 -17.33 -18.34
CA ALA A 125 5.05 -15.90 -18.52
C ALA A 125 5.26 -15.50 -19.99
N ASN A 126 4.86 -14.28 -20.34
CA ASN A 126 5.06 -13.66 -21.64
C ASN A 126 4.44 -14.44 -22.82
N GLY A 127 3.32 -15.12 -22.58
CA GLY A 127 2.58 -15.85 -23.60
C GLY A 127 3.34 -17.03 -24.18
N GLY A 128 4.36 -17.53 -23.48
CA GLY A 128 4.99 -18.82 -23.76
C GLY A 128 4.10 -19.99 -23.36
N VAL A 129 4.49 -21.22 -23.72
CA VAL A 129 3.75 -22.44 -23.38
C VAL A 129 3.76 -22.67 -21.87
N CYS A 130 2.61 -23.01 -21.29
CA CYS A 130 2.53 -23.41 -19.88
C CYS A 130 3.28 -24.73 -19.64
N THR A 131 4.07 -24.76 -18.57
CA THR A 131 4.82 -25.94 -18.16
C THR A 131 4.41 -26.38 -16.77
N GLU A 132 4.44 -27.69 -16.51
CA GLU A 132 4.23 -28.24 -15.18
C GLU A 132 5.56 -28.27 -14.42
N CYS A 133 5.54 -27.72 -13.20
CA CYS A 133 6.72 -27.71 -12.35
C CYS A 133 7.00 -29.11 -11.77
N PRO A 134 8.28 -29.53 -11.71
CA PRO A 134 8.67 -30.77 -11.06
C PRO A 134 8.13 -30.87 -9.62
N SER A 135 7.90 -32.11 -9.16
CA SER A 135 7.28 -32.36 -7.85
C SER A 135 8.01 -31.62 -6.72
N GLY A 136 7.24 -30.81 -5.98
CA GLY A 136 7.75 -30.01 -4.88
C GLY A 136 8.28 -28.63 -5.25
N MET A 137 8.23 -28.21 -6.53
CA MET A 137 8.54 -26.83 -6.93
C MET A 137 7.29 -25.93 -6.98
N VAL A 138 7.50 -24.63 -6.90
CA VAL A 138 6.47 -23.59 -7.01
C VAL A 138 6.73 -22.73 -8.25
N CYS A 139 5.66 -22.20 -8.84
CA CYS A 139 5.78 -21.28 -9.95
C CYS A 139 5.95 -19.85 -9.42
N VAL A 140 7.13 -19.26 -9.63
CA VAL A 140 7.46 -17.90 -9.22
C VAL A 140 7.84 -17.09 -10.44
N ASN A 141 7.08 -16.02 -10.71
CA ASN A 141 7.30 -15.12 -11.84
C ASN A 141 7.39 -15.86 -13.20
N GLY A 142 6.54 -16.87 -13.41
CA GLY A 142 6.50 -17.66 -14.64
C GLY A 142 7.66 -18.64 -14.81
N SER A 143 8.39 -18.99 -13.75
CA SER A 143 9.43 -20.01 -13.76
C SER A 143 9.28 -20.98 -12.59
N CYS A 144 9.54 -22.25 -12.84
CA CYS A 144 9.55 -23.26 -11.79
C CYS A 144 10.79 -23.10 -10.93
N GLN A 145 10.57 -22.84 -9.64
CA GLN A 145 11.63 -22.61 -8.66
C GLN A 145 11.42 -23.52 -7.45
N ASN A 146 12.51 -23.86 -6.77
CA ASN A 146 12.42 -24.56 -5.51
C ASN A 146 11.66 -23.69 -4.48
N PRO A 147 10.74 -24.23 -3.66
CA PRO A 147 10.01 -23.44 -2.69
C PRO A 147 10.98 -22.77 -1.75
N CYS A 148 10.98 -21.44 -1.75
CA CYS A 148 11.80 -20.70 -0.83
C CYS A 148 11.09 -20.65 0.52
N THR A 149 11.58 -21.46 1.47
CA THR A 149 11.09 -21.42 2.85
C THR A 149 11.36 -20.07 3.52
N GLY A 150 12.43 -19.40 3.09
CA GLY A 150 12.77 -18.03 3.46
C GLY A 150 12.21 -16.99 2.49
N CYS A 151 13.08 -16.13 1.95
CA CYS A 151 12.71 -15.00 1.10
C CYS A 151 13.66 -14.85 -0.10
N HIS A 152 13.24 -14.12 -1.14
CA HIS A 152 14.07 -13.84 -2.32
C HIS A 152 14.85 -12.52 -2.17
N ASP A 153 16.13 -12.53 -2.54
CA ASP A 153 16.92 -11.30 -2.68
C ASP A 153 16.53 -10.48 -3.93
N ALA A 154 17.15 -9.32 -4.11
CA ALA A 154 16.87 -8.42 -5.25
C ALA A 154 17.23 -9.02 -6.63
N VAL A 155 18.03 -10.08 -6.67
CA VAL A 155 18.43 -10.81 -7.89
C VAL A 155 17.53 -12.05 -8.10
N GLY A 156 16.69 -12.38 -7.13
CA GLY A 156 15.76 -13.51 -7.16
C GLY A 156 16.28 -14.79 -6.52
N ASN A 157 17.47 -14.79 -5.90
CA ASN A 157 17.96 -15.99 -5.20
C ASN A 157 17.23 -16.19 -3.88
N CYS A 158 16.90 -17.44 -3.57
CA CYS A 158 16.31 -17.78 -2.28
C CYS A 158 17.36 -17.70 -1.16
N GLN A 159 17.09 -16.83 -0.19
CA GLN A 159 17.83 -16.70 1.05
C GLN A 159 17.10 -17.44 2.18
N PRO A 160 17.82 -17.90 3.22
CA PRO A 160 17.20 -18.56 4.38
C PRO A 160 16.16 -17.72 5.11
N GLY A 161 16.20 -16.39 4.95
CA GLY A 161 15.21 -15.49 5.56
C GLY A 161 15.37 -15.28 7.06
N THR A 162 16.51 -15.65 7.63
CA THR A 162 16.79 -15.63 9.08
C THR A 162 17.76 -14.54 9.52
N SER A 163 18.29 -13.75 8.59
CA SER A 163 19.31 -12.73 8.88
C SER A 163 18.71 -11.34 8.97
N VAL A 164 19.32 -10.43 9.73
CA VAL A 164 18.88 -9.03 9.83
C VAL A 164 18.94 -8.28 8.50
N SER A 165 19.84 -8.65 7.59
CA SER A 165 19.98 -8.05 6.25
C SER A 165 19.10 -8.70 5.18
N ALA A 166 18.55 -9.89 5.47
CA ALA A 166 17.68 -10.63 4.57
C ALA A 166 16.67 -11.44 5.40
N CYS A 167 15.70 -10.73 5.96
CA CYS A 167 14.62 -11.28 6.77
C CYS A 167 13.35 -11.44 5.94
N GLY A 168 12.68 -12.58 6.08
CA GLY A 168 11.44 -12.87 5.36
C GLY A 168 11.12 -14.36 5.35
N ALA A 169 9.91 -14.71 4.95
CA ALA A 169 9.46 -16.11 4.89
C ALA A 169 8.41 -16.29 3.80
N ASN A 170 8.09 -17.54 3.48
CA ASN A 170 7.01 -17.90 2.57
C ASN A 170 7.14 -17.25 1.20
N ASN A 171 8.33 -17.29 0.62
CA ASN A 171 8.57 -16.83 -0.75
C ASN A 171 8.36 -15.31 -0.93
N SER A 172 8.43 -14.53 0.16
CA SER A 172 8.40 -13.05 0.12
C SER A 172 9.72 -12.48 -0.40
N LEU A 173 9.74 -11.19 -0.75
CA LEU A 173 11.01 -10.46 -0.89
C LEU A 173 11.68 -10.32 0.48
N CYS A 174 13.00 -10.44 0.52
CA CYS A 174 13.78 -10.20 1.72
C CYS A 174 13.80 -8.71 2.06
N VAL A 175 13.66 -8.40 3.35
CA VAL A 175 13.78 -7.05 3.87
C VAL A 175 14.93 -6.95 4.86
N ALA A 176 15.57 -5.79 4.90
CA ALA A 176 16.54 -5.47 5.96
C ALA A 176 15.79 -4.93 7.18
N CYS A 177 16.01 -5.54 8.33
CA CYS A 177 15.48 -5.05 9.58
C CYS A 177 16.20 -3.75 9.99
N GLN A 178 15.48 -2.87 10.70
CA GLN A 178 16.03 -1.61 11.20
C GLN A 178 17.06 -1.85 12.31
N GLN A 179 17.79 -0.79 12.68
CA GLN A 179 18.68 -0.82 13.84
C GLN A 179 17.89 -1.29 15.09
N ASP A 180 18.50 -2.17 15.90
CA ASP A 180 17.92 -2.79 17.10
C ASP A 180 16.78 -3.82 16.86
N GLN A 181 16.63 -4.29 15.63
CA GLN A 181 15.77 -5.42 15.28
C GLN A 181 16.56 -6.70 15.05
N ILE A 182 15.92 -7.83 15.35
CA ILE A 182 16.34 -9.17 14.92
C ILE A 182 15.34 -9.70 13.91
N CYS A 183 15.80 -10.64 13.08
CA CYS A 183 14.90 -11.46 12.31
C CYS A 183 14.47 -12.67 13.16
N ASP A 184 13.21 -12.69 13.59
CA ASP A 184 12.63 -13.78 14.38
C ASP A 184 11.51 -14.43 13.55
N ASN A 185 11.72 -15.68 13.13
CA ASN A 185 10.80 -16.44 12.27
C ASN A 185 10.39 -15.69 10.98
N GLY A 186 11.35 -15.04 10.31
CA GLY A 186 11.10 -14.30 9.07
C GLY A 186 10.41 -12.95 9.25
N ILE A 187 10.28 -12.47 10.49
CA ILE A 187 9.69 -11.17 10.81
C ILE A 187 10.73 -10.31 11.55
N CYS A 188 10.90 -9.06 11.14
CA CYS A 188 11.71 -8.10 11.86
C CYS A 188 11.03 -7.74 13.20
N LYS A 189 11.71 -8.05 14.30
CA LYS A 189 11.20 -7.88 15.67
C LYS A 189 12.17 -7.04 16.48
N ASN A 190 11.65 -6.07 17.22
CA ASN A 190 12.47 -5.28 18.15
C ASN A 190 13.01 -6.16 19.28
N THR A 191 14.31 -6.12 19.53
CA THR A 191 14.93 -6.78 20.70
C THR A 191 14.86 -5.93 21.95
N THR A 192 14.72 -4.61 21.77
CA THR A 192 14.62 -3.62 22.83
C THR A 192 13.57 -2.60 22.45
N CYS A 193 12.97 -1.95 23.44
CA CYS A 193 12.12 -0.79 23.21
C CYS A 193 12.89 0.44 23.71
N SER A 194 12.98 1.47 22.86
CA SER A 194 13.80 2.66 23.10
C SER A 194 13.16 3.89 22.44
N ALA A 195 13.72 5.07 22.68
CA ALA A 195 13.26 6.31 22.05
C ALA A 195 13.28 6.25 20.50
N THR A 196 14.16 5.43 19.92
CA THR A 196 14.31 5.29 18.46
C THR A 196 13.11 4.58 17.83
N ASN A 197 12.62 3.51 18.46
CA ASN A 197 11.52 2.70 17.92
C ASN A 197 10.17 2.96 18.59
N CYS A 198 10.14 3.77 19.65
CA CYS A 198 8.95 4.17 20.37
C CYS A 198 8.93 5.68 20.69
N PRO A 199 9.16 6.58 19.72
CA PRO A 199 9.33 8.01 20.00
C PRO A 199 8.08 8.67 20.60
N ASN A 200 6.89 8.17 20.25
CA ASN A 200 5.61 8.72 20.68
C ASN A 200 4.90 7.85 21.74
N GLY A 201 5.60 6.89 22.34
CA GLY A 201 5.00 5.93 23.27
C GLY A 201 5.95 5.51 24.39
N CYS A 202 5.53 4.50 25.16
CA CYS A 202 6.30 3.95 26.26
C CYS A 202 6.60 2.45 26.06
N CYS A 203 7.58 1.95 26.78
CA CYS A 203 8.08 0.59 26.67
C CYS A 203 7.52 -0.30 27.77
N ASN A 204 6.80 -1.34 27.37
CA ASN A 204 6.45 -2.46 28.24
C ASN A 204 7.35 -3.65 27.85
N GLY A 205 8.49 -3.78 28.51
CA GLY A 205 9.56 -4.69 28.08
C GLY A 205 10.11 -4.27 26.71
N THR A 206 9.97 -5.15 25.70
CA THR A 206 10.38 -4.90 24.31
C THR A 206 9.24 -4.35 23.43
N THR A 207 8.03 -4.23 23.97
CA THR A 207 6.86 -3.79 23.22
C THR A 207 6.64 -2.29 23.38
N CYS A 208 6.58 -1.57 22.26
CA CYS A 208 6.19 -0.17 22.25
C CYS A 208 4.67 -0.04 22.37
N VAL A 209 4.22 0.63 23.42
CA VAL A 209 2.82 1.00 23.65
C VAL A 209 2.62 2.42 23.15
N THR A 210 1.93 2.56 22.02
CA THR A 210 1.59 3.87 21.43
C THR A 210 0.22 4.37 21.90
N SER A 211 -0.68 3.47 22.26
CA SER A 211 -1.96 3.81 22.91
C SER A 211 -1.74 3.88 24.42
N THR A 212 -1.26 5.03 24.89
CA THR A 212 -0.99 5.26 26.31
C THR A 212 -2.30 5.35 27.10
N SER A 213 -2.32 4.76 28.30
CA SER A 213 -3.46 4.83 29.22
C SER A 213 -3.00 5.18 30.63
N ASP A 214 -3.94 5.40 31.55
CA ASP A 214 -3.62 5.67 32.95
C ASP A 214 -2.81 4.55 33.62
N GLN A 215 -2.84 3.32 33.07
CA GLN A 215 -2.05 2.18 33.56
C GLN A 215 -0.74 1.98 32.78
N ARG A 216 -0.58 2.66 31.63
CA ARG A 216 0.54 2.52 30.70
C ARG A 216 0.86 3.87 30.08
N CYS A 217 1.26 4.81 30.92
CA CYS A 217 1.60 6.18 30.55
C CYS A 217 3.11 6.33 30.33
N GLY A 218 3.48 7.16 29.36
CA GLY A 218 4.86 7.51 29.04
C GLY A 218 5.01 7.90 27.57
N THR A 219 6.13 8.52 27.22
CA THR A 219 6.50 8.91 25.85
C THR A 219 8.00 8.77 25.65
N GLY A 220 8.49 8.87 24.41
CA GLY A 220 9.93 8.85 24.12
C GLY A 220 10.63 7.52 24.43
N GLY A 221 9.91 6.40 24.41
CA GLY A 221 10.46 5.06 24.65
C GLY A 221 10.93 4.85 26.09
N GLN A 222 10.40 5.62 27.04
CA GLN A 222 10.61 5.38 28.47
C GLN A 222 9.75 4.21 28.94
N VAL A 223 10.09 3.60 30.08
CA VAL A 223 9.29 2.49 30.63
C VAL A 223 7.86 2.96 30.92
N CYS A 224 6.86 2.19 30.47
CA CYS A 224 5.46 2.48 30.77
C CYS A 224 5.21 2.44 32.27
N MET A 225 4.57 3.46 32.81
CA MET A 225 4.20 3.55 34.21
C MET A 225 2.69 3.77 34.40
N ALA A 226 2.16 3.35 35.54
CA ALA A 226 0.79 3.68 35.92
C ALA A 226 0.76 5.06 36.60
N CYS A 227 -0.22 5.88 36.24
CA CYS A 227 -0.53 7.13 36.90
C CYS A 227 -1.14 6.87 38.29
N ALA A 228 -0.93 7.80 39.23
CA ALA A 228 -1.48 7.69 40.57
C ALA A 228 -3.01 7.84 40.57
N SER A 229 -3.67 7.47 41.67
CA SER A 229 -5.13 7.61 41.79
C SER A 229 -5.57 9.07 41.58
N GLY A 230 -6.48 9.29 40.62
CA GLY A 230 -6.98 10.62 40.26
C GLY A 230 -6.17 11.34 39.16
N GLN A 231 -5.07 10.76 38.71
CA GLN A 231 -4.33 11.20 37.52
C GLN A 231 -4.84 10.49 36.26
N THR A 232 -4.80 11.20 35.14
CA THR A 232 -5.03 10.71 33.78
C THR A 232 -3.79 10.91 32.92
N CYS A 233 -3.50 9.93 32.06
CA CYS A 233 -2.39 10.04 31.13
C CYS A 233 -2.75 10.98 29.98
N GLN A 234 -2.11 12.14 29.92
CA GLN A 234 -2.26 13.11 28.84
C GLN A 234 -0.92 13.33 28.15
N SER A 235 -0.86 13.02 26.85
CA SER A 235 0.36 13.16 26.03
C SER A 235 1.58 12.41 26.59
N GLY A 236 1.36 11.24 27.21
CA GLY A 236 2.43 10.45 27.82
C GLY A 236 2.92 10.97 29.18
N VAL A 237 2.22 11.92 29.78
CA VAL A 237 2.49 12.46 31.12
C VAL A 237 1.26 12.27 32.00
N CYS A 238 1.43 11.83 33.24
CA CYS A 238 0.33 11.76 34.20
C CYS A 238 -0.05 13.18 34.66
N THR A 239 -1.29 13.57 34.42
CA THR A 239 -1.87 14.90 34.70
C THR A 239 -3.15 14.75 35.51
N GLY A 240 -3.59 15.77 36.24
CA GLY A 240 -4.69 15.61 37.19
C GLY A 240 -4.21 14.97 38.50
N GLY A 241 -5.11 14.72 39.44
CA GLY A 241 -4.74 14.42 40.83
C GLY A 241 -4.42 15.70 41.59
N SER A 242 -5.40 16.61 41.65
CA SER A 242 -5.51 17.44 42.85
C SER A 242 -5.53 16.48 44.02
N THR A 243 -4.63 16.69 44.97
CA THR A 243 -4.74 16.12 46.30
C THR A 243 -6.19 16.25 46.74
N GLY A 244 -6.91 15.13 46.74
CA GLY A 244 -8.04 14.98 47.63
C GLY A 244 -7.42 15.10 49.00
N ASP A 245 -7.49 16.30 49.57
CA ASP A 245 -7.33 16.52 50.99
C ASP A 245 -8.24 15.49 51.65
N GLY A 246 -7.63 14.48 52.26
CA GLY A 246 -8.32 13.52 53.11
C GLY A 246 -8.79 14.23 54.37
N GLY A 247 -9.67 15.21 54.22
CA GLY A 247 -10.42 15.82 55.29
C GLY A 247 -11.29 14.75 55.91
N PHE A 248 -10.80 14.15 57.00
CA PHE A 248 -11.63 13.46 57.96
C PHE A 248 -12.62 14.48 58.55
N PRO A 249 -13.94 14.34 58.34
CA PRO A 249 -14.89 15.19 59.03
C PRO A 249 -15.12 14.63 60.42
N GLY A 250 -14.54 15.31 61.41
CA GLY A 250 -14.80 15.08 62.82
C GLY A 250 -13.63 14.42 63.52
N LEU A 251 -12.84 15.24 64.21
CA LEU A 251 -12.57 15.13 65.65
C LEU A 251 -11.69 16.32 66.07
N ASP A 252 -12.35 17.29 66.70
CA ASP A 252 -11.92 18.00 67.91
C ASP A 252 -10.45 18.48 68.03
N GLY A 253 -10.29 19.81 67.91
CA GLY A 253 -9.56 20.61 68.90
C GLY A 253 -8.03 20.56 68.93
N GLY A 254 -7.36 21.30 68.05
CA GLY A 254 -5.91 21.50 68.13
C GLY A 254 -5.42 22.86 67.61
N PHE A 255 -5.12 23.77 68.54
CA PHE A 255 -4.18 24.91 68.47
C PHE A 255 -4.13 25.83 67.23
N PRO A 256 -4.49 27.13 67.34
CA PRO A 256 -4.17 28.11 66.31
C PRO A 256 -2.68 28.47 66.42
N GLY A 257 -1.86 28.04 65.46
CA GLY A 257 -0.57 28.69 65.24
C GLY A 257 0.59 27.90 64.63
N LEU A 258 0.49 26.59 64.36
CA LEU A 258 1.67 25.81 63.91
C LEU A 258 1.42 24.71 62.85
N ASP A 259 0.30 24.72 62.12
CA ASP A 259 0.03 23.73 61.06
C ASP A 259 -0.18 24.33 59.66
N GLY A 260 0.34 25.53 59.42
CA GLY A 260 0.48 26.08 58.08
C GLY A 260 1.47 25.28 57.25
N GLY A 261 1.15 24.03 56.91
CA GLY A 261 1.71 23.32 55.79
C GLY A 261 1.38 24.14 54.56
N PHE A 262 2.34 24.97 54.13
CA PHE A 262 2.26 25.71 52.88
C PHE A 262 2.04 24.70 51.74
N PRO A 263 0.86 24.67 51.10
CA PRO A 263 0.60 23.71 50.04
C PRO A 263 1.27 24.22 48.76
N GLY A 264 2.17 23.42 48.19
CA GLY A 264 2.36 23.40 46.74
C GLY A 264 3.73 23.74 46.15
N LEU A 265 4.76 24.17 46.89
CA LEU A 265 6.01 24.59 46.24
C LEU A 265 7.14 23.56 46.18
N CYS A 266 7.06 22.43 46.89
CA CYS A 266 8.20 21.50 46.99
C CYS A 266 7.91 20.02 46.68
N SER A 267 6.65 19.65 46.41
CA SER A 267 6.25 18.25 46.18
C SER A 267 6.68 17.70 44.82
N ASN A 268 7.18 18.55 43.91
CA ASN A 268 7.48 18.19 42.51
C ASN A 268 8.93 18.44 42.08
N CYS A 269 9.89 18.56 43.00
CA CYS A 269 11.30 18.66 42.62
C CYS A 269 11.81 17.29 42.13
N THR A 270 11.62 16.98 40.84
CA THR A 270 12.00 15.69 40.21
C THR A 270 13.52 15.48 40.18
N SER A 271 14.29 16.56 40.24
CA SER A 271 15.76 16.56 40.12
C SER A 271 16.37 17.60 41.07
N GLY A 272 16.23 17.42 42.39
CA GLY A 272 16.83 18.32 43.38
C GLY A 272 16.23 18.20 44.78
N CYS A 273 16.46 19.23 45.60
CA CYS A 273 15.90 19.37 46.96
C CYS A 273 15.12 20.69 47.09
N CYS A 274 14.29 20.77 48.14
CA CYS A 274 13.48 21.94 48.46
C CYS A 274 14.20 22.86 49.45
N ASN A 275 14.49 24.10 49.05
CA ASN A 275 15.00 25.13 49.95
C ASN A 275 13.84 25.99 50.46
N LEU A 276 13.45 25.82 51.72
CA LEU A 276 12.36 26.59 52.33
C LEU A 276 12.76 28.02 52.72
N PHE A 277 14.06 28.31 52.81
CA PHE A 277 14.59 29.56 53.35
C PHE A 277 15.33 30.38 52.28
N GLY A 278 14.98 30.19 51.01
CA GLY A 278 15.52 30.99 49.91
C GLY A 278 15.18 32.47 50.08
N PRO A 279 16.02 33.40 49.57
CA PRO A 279 15.79 34.84 49.67
C PRO A 279 14.48 35.30 48.99
N ASN A 280 13.92 34.47 48.12
CA ASN A 280 12.67 34.72 47.39
C ASN A 280 11.52 33.79 47.83
N GLY A 281 11.69 33.03 48.93
CA GLY A 281 10.74 32.02 49.41
C GLY A 281 11.14 30.59 49.04
N PRO A 282 10.20 29.62 49.17
CA PRO A 282 10.46 28.21 48.88
C PRO A 282 10.77 27.97 47.40
N GLU A 283 11.91 27.37 47.08
CA GLU A 283 12.30 27.08 45.69
C GLU A 283 12.92 25.67 45.55
N CYS A 284 12.71 25.04 44.38
CA CYS A 284 13.42 23.81 44.03
C CYS A 284 14.84 24.16 43.57
N VAL A 285 15.85 23.62 44.24
CA VAL A 285 17.24 23.78 43.84
C VAL A 285 17.67 22.56 43.02
N PRO A 286 17.85 22.68 41.70
CA PRO A 286 18.22 21.56 40.86
C PRO A 286 19.65 21.12 41.15
N TYR A 287 19.83 19.85 41.50
CA TYR A 287 21.12 19.20 41.78
C TYR A 287 22.13 20.08 42.56
N ALA A 288 21.70 20.68 43.68
CA ALA A 288 22.52 21.31 44.72
C ALA A 288 23.74 22.09 44.22
N ASP A 289 23.63 23.41 44.22
CA ASP A 289 24.66 24.30 43.73
C ASP A 289 26.05 23.98 44.34
N GLN A 290 27.08 24.07 43.51
CA GLN A 290 28.46 23.76 43.94
C GLN A 290 29.04 24.81 44.92
N ASN A 291 28.25 25.79 45.37
CA ASN A 291 28.74 26.93 46.15
C ASN A 291 28.05 27.17 47.49
N ILE A 292 26.85 26.61 47.75
CA ILE A 292 26.10 26.87 48.98
C ILE A 292 25.57 25.54 49.51
N ALA A 293 26.37 24.90 50.36
CA ALA A 293 26.02 23.86 51.34
C ALA A 293 24.52 23.55 51.54
N LEU A 294 23.84 22.99 50.54
CA LEU A 294 22.42 22.60 50.54
C LEU A 294 22.29 21.44 49.57
N CYS A 295 22.06 20.23 50.10
CA CYS A 295 22.17 18.99 49.37
C CYS A 295 20.94 18.09 49.61
N GLY A 296 20.50 17.41 48.55
CA GLY A 296 19.42 16.43 48.61
C GLY A 296 18.88 16.02 47.23
N THR A 297 18.05 14.98 47.18
CA THR A 297 17.37 14.48 45.97
C THR A 297 15.91 14.17 46.24
N GLY A 298 15.08 14.16 45.18
CA GLY A 298 13.73 13.60 45.23
C GLY A 298 12.73 14.45 46.02
N GLY A 299 12.92 15.77 46.07
CA GLY A 299 12.00 16.69 46.73
C GLY A 299 12.09 16.72 48.26
N ALA A 300 13.07 16.03 48.85
CA ALA A 300 13.40 16.20 50.27
C ALA A 300 13.89 17.63 50.56
N PHE A 301 13.81 18.04 51.83
CA PHE A 301 14.37 19.32 52.27
C PHE A 301 15.89 19.37 52.04
N CYS A 302 16.38 20.47 51.49
CA CYS A 302 17.81 20.68 51.34
C CYS A 302 18.45 20.75 52.73
N ALA A 303 19.49 19.94 52.96
CA ALA A 303 20.26 19.96 54.19
C ALA A 303 21.70 20.41 53.91
N PRO A 304 22.32 21.19 54.82
CA PRO A 304 23.71 21.55 54.65
C PRO A 304 24.64 20.35 54.82
N CYS A 305 25.66 20.28 53.97
CA CYS A 305 26.72 19.30 54.14
C CYS A 305 27.58 19.67 55.36
N ASP A 306 27.87 18.66 56.18
CA ASP A 306 28.46 18.85 57.50
C ASP A 306 29.96 19.15 57.41
N ILE A 307 30.32 20.38 57.77
CA ILE A 307 31.70 20.87 57.90
C ILE A 307 32.53 20.05 58.91
N PHE A 308 31.92 19.43 59.92
CA PHE A 308 32.64 18.62 60.90
C PHE A 308 33.02 17.23 60.36
N SER A 309 32.29 16.76 59.34
CA SER A 309 32.55 15.50 58.65
C SER A 309 33.47 15.65 57.43
N GLY A 310 33.93 16.87 57.13
CA GLY A 310 34.79 17.18 55.98
C GLY A 310 34.09 17.13 54.62
N GLN A 311 32.76 16.99 54.60
CA GLN A 311 31.97 16.90 53.38
C GLN A 311 31.51 18.30 52.98
N LEU A 312 32.21 18.91 52.02
CA LEU A 312 31.95 20.28 51.58
C LEU A 312 31.21 20.34 50.25
N ASN A 313 31.09 19.22 49.54
CA ASN A 313 30.56 19.19 48.19
C ASN A 313 29.28 18.37 48.10
N CYS A 314 28.30 18.83 47.34
CA CYS A 314 27.16 18.00 46.97
C CYS A 314 27.39 17.43 45.57
N THR A 315 27.27 16.11 45.41
CA THR A 315 27.33 15.45 44.10
C THR A 315 26.12 14.55 43.94
N MET A 316 25.25 14.84 42.97
CA MET A 316 23.99 14.10 42.74
C MET A 316 23.11 14.03 44.01
N GLY A 317 23.07 15.11 44.79
CA GLY A 317 22.27 15.20 46.02
C GLY A 317 22.77 14.38 47.21
N VAL A 318 24.02 13.93 47.18
CA VAL A 318 24.72 13.32 48.32
C VAL A 318 25.92 14.18 48.70
N CYS A 319 26.08 14.47 50.00
CA CYS A 319 27.24 15.16 50.53
C CYS A 319 28.49 14.29 50.41
N LYS A 320 29.59 14.88 49.94
CA LYS A 320 30.90 14.25 49.72
C LYS A 320 32.01 15.06 50.36
#